data_AF-A0A226MGS6-F1
#
_entry.id   AF-A0A226MGS6-F1
#
_cell.length_a   1.000
_cell.length_b   1.000
_cell.length_c   1.000
_cell.angle_alpha   90.00
_cell.angle_beta   90.00
_cell.angle_gamma   90.00
#
_symmetry.space_group_name_H-M   'P 1'
#
loop_
_entity.id
_entity.type
_entity.pdbx_description
1 polymer ?
#
loop_
_entity_poly.entity_id
_entity_poly.type
_entity_poly.pdbx_seq_one_letter_code
_entity_poly.pdbx_strand_id
1 'polypeptide(L)'
;MEVCSVFASEKTWACSKDWVDCLVKNRALFQKPELVLKLLETLVNFATSCEHKEAREMQRQVTKAIVECYSELSLSDKNKVISGVLEAWGGPGLSLNSQVVMEGFQEDLNVTFNQITKSVSDEGLTRAVAAVARLALLHPEATVKQICSLAVVNLGAHQFLAQILCSFPALSFPETRDDPGRPHSLVVRCLKEAAWEKLSSVREEEQFLEFLTFLMQPSSVAPLLSPAEVTKAFVLPYMKSDCAQIELSLQILSKVLGMQSYPEEHWIRSCHPFPLLLSLCKLLDGYTKYWHQPKDQLFPSLEIKDLVLNVLGRLCELVTPETSPSLEVWIQSLAWLHRKVASLDWTVGLRLKQFYGEHFKNEVPATLFEICTLPEDEWTSQPWPAYGPGSGLLAWMECCCVSSELRETMLSLLTVNVDNPEEVNLFSKGFLVALIQVLPWCSHGEWKRLVHVVTELLERQVLHVPYTLELGSTWSSCTAAASQTC
;
A
#
# COMPACT_ATOMS: atom_id res chain seq x y z
N MET A 1 41.44 -5.35 27.42
CA MET A 1 40.01 -5.35 27.03
C MET A 1 39.11 -5.32 28.27
N GLU A 2 39.41 -6.11 29.32
CA GLU A 2 38.72 -6.03 30.62
C GLU A 2 38.73 -4.62 31.23
N VAL A 3 39.87 -3.92 31.23
CA VAL A 3 39.99 -2.59 31.87
C VAL A 3 39.04 -1.54 31.28
N CYS A 4 38.89 -1.47 29.95
CA CYS A 4 37.95 -0.54 29.30
C CYS A 4 36.50 -0.90 29.58
N SER A 5 36.18 -2.19 29.68
CA SER A 5 34.84 -2.64 30.05
C SER A 5 34.52 -2.31 31.51
N VAL A 6 35.48 -2.47 32.43
CA VAL A 6 35.32 -2.09 33.84
C VAL A 6 35.13 -0.57 33.94
N PHE A 7 35.98 0.21 33.26
CA PHE A 7 35.85 1.65 33.19
C PHE A 7 34.48 2.11 32.68
N ALA A 8 33.98 1.50 31.60
CA ALA A 8 32.71 1.86 30.98
C ALA A 8 31.49 1.51 31.84
N SER A 9 31.62 0.54 32.75
CA SER A 9 30.54 0.06 33.62
C SER A 9 30.62 0.59 35.06
N GLU A 10 31.68 1.31 35.42
CA GLU A 10 31.90 1.80 36.78
C GLU A 10 31.02 3.02 37.07
N LYS A 11 30.20 2.95 38.12
CA LYS A 11 29.17 3.96 38.43
C LYS A 11 29.63 4.98 39.47
N THR A 12 30.64 4.65 40.27
CA THR A 12 31.03 5.43 41.45
C THR A 12 31.76 6.74 41.13
N TRP A 13 32.50 6.79 40.03
CA TRP A 13 33.22 7.98 39.57
C TRP A 13 32.95 8.34 38.10
N ALA A 14 31.94 7.71 37.50
CA ALA A 14 31.46 8.02 36.16
C ALA A 14 31.08 9.50 36.04
N CYS A 15 31.36 10.09 34.87
CA CYS A 15 31.07 11.50 34.57
C CYS A 15 31.80 12.52 35.49
N SER A 16 32.83 12.09 36.23
CA SER A 16 33.80 13.00 36.86
C SER A 16 34.76 13.58 35.82
N LYS A 17 35.44 14.68 36.16
CA LYS A 17 36.39 15.35 35.25
C LYS A 17 37.50 14.41 34.77
N ASP A 18 38.09 13.65 35.69
CA ASP A 18 39.16 12.69 35.37
C ASP A 18 38.64 11.53 34.50
N TRP A 19 37.39 11.13 34.69
CA TRP A 19 36.74 10.12 33.85
C TRP A 19 36.57 10.62 32.41
N VAL A 20 36.07 11.84 32.22
CA VAL A 20 35.92 12.46 30.89
C VAL A 20 37.28 12.65 30.23
N ASP A 21 38.26 13.18 30.95
CA ASP A 21 39.61 13.38 30.43
C ASP A 21 40.26 12.06 30.00
N CYS A 22 40.03 10.97 30.75
CA CYS A 22 40.48 9.64 30.39
C CYS A 22 39.83 9.14 29.10
N LEU A 23 38.49 9.26 28.99
CA LEU A 23 37.75 8.85 27.80
C LEU A 23 38.20 9.63 26.56
N VAL A 24 38.39 10.95 26.68
CA VAL A 24 38.84 11.82 25.59
C VAL A 24 40.26 11.49 25.14
N LYS A 25 41.18 11.18 26.07
CA LYS A 25 42.56 10.80 25.73
C LYS A 25 42.68 9.42 25.10
N ASN A 26 41.75 8.51 25.40
CA ASN A 26 41.84 7.10 25.04
C ASN A 26 40.72 6.63 24.10
N ARG A 27 40.08 7.53 23.33
CA ARG A 27 38.92 7.25 22.47
C ARG A 27 39.08 6.00 21.60
N ALA A 28 40.25 5.80 20.99
CA ALA A 28 40.56 4.64 20.15
C ALA A 28 40.33 3.29 20.85
N LEU A 29 40.49 3.23 22.18
CA LEU A 29 40.26 2.01 22.97
C LEU A 29 38.78 1.70 23.20
N PHE A 30 37.90 2.69 22.99
CA PHE A 30 36.44 2.59 23.18
C PHE A 30 35.67 2.44 21.86
N GLN A 31 36.37 2.26 20.73
CA GLN A 31 35.78 2.02 19.41
C GLN A 31 35.30 0.57 19.23
N LYS A 32 34.50 0.07 20.17
CA LYS A 32 33.80 -1.21 20.07
C LYS A 32 32.32 -1.02 20.41
N PRO A 33 31.38 -1.65 19.67
CA PRO A 33 29.93 -1.47 19.90
C PRO A 33 29.52 -1.67 21.36
N GLU A 34 30.02 -2.74 21.99
CA GLU A 34 29.64 -3.13 23.34
C GLU A 34 30.15 -2.13 24.39
N LEU A 35 31.31 -1.51 24.13
CA LEU A 35 31.86 -0.48 25.01
C LEU A 35 31.09 0.83 24.88
N VAL A 36 30.73 1.22 23.66
CA VAL A 36 29.91 2.42 23.42
C VAL A 36 28.54 2.27 24.09
N LEU A 37 27.88 1.12 23.95
CA LEU A 37 26.61 0.84 24.63
C LEU A 37 26.74 0.95 26.16
N LYS A 38 27.78 0.36 26.75
CA LYS A 38 28.04 0.48 28.20
C LYS A 38 28.27 1.92 28.65
N LEU A 39 29.00 2.72 27.87
CA LEU A 39 29.19 4.14 28.16
C LEU A 39 27.86 4.91 28.11
N LEU A 40 26.98 4.58 27.16
CA LEU A 40 25.63 5.17 27.06
C LEU A 40 24.75 4.78 28.24
N GLU A 41 24.77 3.51 28.66
CA GLU A 41 24.07 3.05 29.87
C GLU A 41 24.56 3.81 31.12
N THR A 42 25.88 3.98 31.27
CA THR A 42 26.47 4.73 32.37
C THR A 42 26.07 6.21 32.34
N LEU A 43 26.03 6.84 31.16
CA LEU A 43 25.53 8.20 30.98
C LEU A 43 24.05 8.33 31.38
N VAL A 44 23.19 7.39 30.96
CA VAL A 44 21.76 7.39 31.30
C VAL A 44 21.56 7.23 32.80
N ASN A 45 22.25 6.28 33.43
CA ASN A 45 22.21 6.10 34.88
C ASN A 45 22.64 7.38 35.61
N PHE A 46 23.70 8.04 35.15
CA PHE A 46 24.14 9.33 35.71
C PHE A 46 23.07 10.42 35.53
N ALA A 47 22.51 10.56 34.33
CA ALA A 47 21.49 11.56 34.00
C ALA A 47 20.24 11.45 34.88
N THR A 48 19.78 10.22 35.17
CA THR A 48 18.63 10.00 36.06
C THR A 48 18.89 10.33 37.54
N SER A 49 20.17 10.41 37.95
CA SER A 49 20.57 10.59 39.34
C SER A 49 20.96 12.02 39.73
N CYS A 50 21.18 12.91 38.76
CA CYS A 50 21.80 14.23 38.98
C CYS A 50 21.21 15.33 38.09
N GLU A 51 20.48 16.28 38.69
CA GLU A 51 19.80 17.39 37.97
C GLU A 51 20.50 18.77 38.08
N HIS A 52 21.63 18.85 38.80
CA HIS A 52 22.33 20.11 39.05
C HIS A 52 23.00 20.69 37.79
N LYS A 53 23.20 22.02 37.77
CA LYS A 53 23.72 22.75 36.60
C LYS A 53 25.13 22.32 36.17
N GLU A 54 26.02 22.05 37.13
CA GLU A 54 27.37 21.54 36.86
C GLU A 54 27.34 20.10 36.32
N ALA A 55 26.40 19.28 36.79
CA ALA A 55 26.18 17.93 36.28
C ALA A 55 25.68 17.94 34.82
N ARG A 56 24.91 18.95 34.41
CA ARG A 56 24.47 19.12 33.00
C ARG A 56 25.62 19.45 32.05
N GLU A 57 26.53 20.33 32.43
CA GLU A 57 27.72 20.64 31.61
C GLU A 57 28.62 19.39 31.47
N MET A 58 28.81 18.65 32.56
CA MET A 58 29.53 17.38 32.53
C MET A 58 28.83 16.33 31.65
N GLN A 59 27.50 16.20 31.75
CA GLN A 59 26.72 15.33 30.85
C GLN A 59 26.93 15.71 29.39
N ARG A 60 26.94 17.00 29.05
CA ARG A 60 27.18 17.46 27.67
C ARG A 60 28.56 17.04 27.17
N GLN A 61 29.59 17.18 27.99
CA GLN A 61 30.97 16.79 27.65
C GLN A 61 31.10 15.26 27.49
N VAL A 62 30.48 14.49 28.38
CA VAL A 62 30.44 13.02 28.30
C VAL A 62 29.72 12.57 27.03
N THR A 63 28.51 13.09 26.78
CA THR A 63 27.73 12.78 25.57
C THR A 63 28.54 13.05 24.33
N LYS A 64 29.21 14.21 24.25
CA LYS A 64 30.08 14.55 23.11
C LYS A 64 31.20 13.53 22.93
N ALA A 65 31.91 13.17 24.01
CA ALA A 65 32.99 12.20 23.95
C ALA A 65 32.52 10.81 23.49
N ILE A 66 31.35 10.36 23.95
CA ILE A 66 30.76 9.07 23.53
C ILE A 66 30.34 9.12 22.05
N VAL A 67 29.69 10.21 21.63
CA VAL A 67 29.28 10.41 20.23
C VAL A 67 30.51 10.43 19.29
N GLU A 68 31.62 11.00 19.72
CA GLU A 68 32.89 10.96 18.98
C GLU A 68 33.44 9.52 18.89
N CYS A 69 33.40 8.74 19.97
CA CYS A 69 33.79 7.32 19.93
C CYS A 69 32.91 6.52 18.96
N TYR A 70 31.60 6.76 18.98
CA TYR A 70 30.64 6.15 18.06
C TYR A 70 30.87 6.57 16.59
N SER A 71 31.24 7.83 16.36
CA SER A 71 31.40 8.38 15.00
C SER A 71 32.52 7.67 14.21
N GLU A 72 33.54 7.18 14.91
CA GLU A 72 34.67 6.43 14.33
C GLU A 72 34.35 4.96 14.05
N LEU A 73 33.20 4.44 14.48
CA LEU A 73 32.80 3.06 14.21
C LEU A 73 32.47 2.85 12.71
N SER A 74 32.65 1.61 12.26
CA SER A 74 32.15 1.13 10.98
C SER A 74 30.62 1.25 10.89
N LEU A 75 30.03 1.33 9.70
CA LEU A 75 28.57 1.42 9.56
C LEU A 75 27.84 0.19 10.16
N SER A 76 28.43 -1.00 10.04
CA SER A 76 27.90 -2.22 10.66
C SER A 76 27.90 -2.12 12.19
N ASP A 77 28.98 -1.61 12.77
CA ASP A 77 29.10 -1.44 14.22
C ASP A 77 28.21 -0.31 14.75
N LYS A 78 28.02 0.77 13.98
CA LYS A 78 27.03 1.81 14.28
C LYS A 78 25.62 1.23 14.37
N ASN A 79 25.25 0.35 13.44
CA ASN A 79 23.96 -0.33 13.46
C ASN A 79 23.78 -1.21 14.70
N LYS A 80 24.81 -1.92 15.16
CA LYS A 80 24.74 -2.69 16.42
C LYS A 80 24.46 -1.80 17.63
N VAL A 81 25.10 -0.62 17.71
CA VAL A 81 24.85 0.34 18.79
C VAL A 81 23.44 0.92 18.70
N ILE A 82 22.95 1.28 17.50
CA ILE A 82 21.57 1.75 17.32
C ILE A 82 20.57 0.68 17.75
N SER A 83 20.78 -0.59 17.39
CA SER A 83 19.93 -1.71 17.84
C SER A 83 19.89 -1.79 19.37
N GLY A 84 21.06 -1.75 20.03
CA GLY A 84 21.12 -1.76 21.49
C GLY A 84 20.45 -0.55 22.14
N VAL A 85 20.54 0.64 21.54
CA VAL A 85 19.80 1.84 22.00
C VAL A 85 18.29 1.64 21.91
N LEU A 86 17.80 1.08 20.80
CA LEU A 86 16.37 0.81 20.58
C LEU A 86 15.85 -0.28 21.51
N GLU A 87 16.64 -1.34 21.74
CA GLU A 87 16.32 -2.42 22.68
C GLU A 87 16.24 -1.90 24.13
N ALA A 88 17.18 -1.05 24.54
CA ALA A 88 17.22 -0.51 25.90
C ALA A 88 16.17 0.58 26.16
N TRP A 89 16.01 1.51 25.21
CA TRP A 89 15.27 2.75 25.45
C TRP A 89 14.11 3.02 24.47
N GLY A 90 13.92 2.20 23.43
CA GLY A 90 12.86 2.36 22.43
C GLY A 90 13.11 3.50 21.44
N GLY A 91 12.08 3.87 20.66
CA GLY A 91 12.13 4.92 19.64
C GLY A 91 12.68 6.28 20.11
N PRO A 92 12.36 6.76 21.32
CA PRO A 92 12.96 7.99 21.85
C PRO A 92 14.48 7.90 22.08
N GLY A 93 15.01 6.71 22.34
CA GLY A 93 16.43 6.52 22.60
C GLY A 93 16.90 7.26 23.87
N LEU A 94 18.05 7.94 23.78
CA LEU A 94 18.66 8.64 24.91
C LEU A 94 17.87 9.87 25.35
N SER A 95 17.03 10.44 24.47
CA SER A 95 16.18 11.60 24.81
C SER A 95 15.18 11.31 25.93
N LEU A 96 14.80 10.03 26.11
CA LEU A 96 13.87 9.60 27.15
C LEU A 96 14.38 9.92 28.55
N ASN A 97 15.70 9.81 28.75
CA ASN A 97 16.32 9.86 30.07
C ASN A 97 17.36 10.99 30.22
N SER A 98 17.61 11.78 29.18
CA SER A 98 18.61 12.86 29.21
C SER A 98 18.10 14.14 28.57
N GLN A 99 17.82 15.15 29.40
CA GLN A 99 17.40 16.47 28.94
C GLN A 99 18.50 17.18 28.13
N VAL A 100 19.77 16.93 28.46
CA VAL A 100 20.94 17.49 27.74
C VAL A 100 20.98 17.05 26.29
N VAL A 101 20.48 15.84 25.99
CA VAL A 101 20.36 15.35 24.61
C VAL A 101 19.32 16.15 23.84
N MET A 102 18.27 16.65 24.49
CA MET A 102 17.23 17.47 23.83
C MET A 102 17.66 18.93 23.62
N GLU A 103 18.58 19.44 24.43
CA GLU A 103 19.09 20.82 24.35
C GLU A 103 19.91 21.03 23.07
N GLY A 104 19.30 21.69 22.07
CA GLY A 104 19.94 21.99 20.78
C GLY A 104 19.76 20.92 19.72
N PHE A 105 19.23 19.74 20.07
CA PHE A 105 19.02 18.65 19.11
C PHE A 105 18.11 19.04 17.96
N GLN A 106 17.03 19.79 18.21
CA GLN A 106 16.14 20.24 17.14
C GLN A 106 16.86 21.17 16.15
N GLU A 107 17.78 22.00 16.65
CA GLU A 107 18.59 22.88 15.80
C GLU A 107 19.61 22.06 15.00
N ASP A 108 20.32 21.14 15.65
CA ASP A 108 21.27 20.23 15.01
C ASP A 108 20.61 19.36 13.94
N LEU A 109 19.40 18.86 14.23
CA LEU A 109 18.56 18.10 13.31
C LEU A 109 18.25 18.95 12.07
N ASN A 110 17.71 20.15 12.27
CA ASN A 110 17.36 21.06 11.18
C ASN A 110 18.58 21.46 10.35
N VAL A 111 19.70 21.82 10.99
CA VAL A 111 20.95 22.20 10.31
C VAL A 111 21.49 21.03 9.48
N THR A 112 21.53 19.83 10.06
CA THR A 112 22.00 18.63 9.38
C THR A 112 21.16 18.34 8.15
N PHE A 113 19.83 18.32 8.28
CA PHE A 113 18.96 18.02 7.16
C PHE A 113 18.93 19.11 6.08
N ASN A 114 19.09 20.38 6.47
CA ASN A 114 19.28 21.48 5.51
C ASN A 114 20.59 21.37 4.71
N GLN A 115 21.62 20.73 5.27
CA GLN A 115 22.87 20.45 4.55
C GLN A 115 22.70 19.24 3.61
N ILE A 116 22.04 18.18 4.09
CA ILE A 116 21.77 16.96 3.33
C ILE A 116 20.97 17.28 2.06
N THR A 117 19.91 18.09 2.18
CA THR A 117 19.08 18.47 1.03
C THR A 117 19.80 19.34 -0.01
N LYS A 118 20.89 20.03 0.37
CA LYS A 118 21.70 20.86 -0.53
C LYS A 118 22.87 20.13 -1.18
N SER A 119 23.20 18.90 -0.76
CA SER A 119 24.45 18.21 -1.13
C SER A 119 24.23 16.80 -1.68
N VAL A 120 23.26 16.64 -2.59
CA VAL A 120 22.94 15.37 -3.25
C VAL A 120 24.07 14.95 -4.20
N SER A 121 24.96 14.08 -3.73
CA SER A 121 26.10 13.49 -4.46
C SER A 121 26.59 12.23 -3.73
N ASP A 122 27.37 11.35 -4.37
CA ASP A 122 27.87 10.11 -3.74
C ASP A 122 28.81 10.37 -2.55
N GLU A 123 29.74 11.33 -2.67
CA GLU A 123 30.54 11.78 -1.52
C GLU A 123 29.66 12.44 -0.44
N GLY A 124 28.58 13.09 -0.87
CA GLY A 124 27.54 13.62 0.00
C GLY A 124 26.80 12.53 0.77
N LEU A 125 26.55 11.36 0.18
CA LEU A 125 25.84 10.25 0.80
C LEU A 125 26.58 9.74 2.03
N THR A 126 27.88 9.45 1.90
CA THR A 126 28.70 8.95 3.02
C THR A 126 28.72 9.93 4.19
N ARG A 127 28.80 11.24 3.90
CA ARG A 127 28.75 12.30 4.91
C ARG A 127 27.37 12.42 5.55
N ALA A 128 26.31 12.32 4.75
CA ALA A 128 24.93 12.36 5.21
C ALA A 128 24.61 11.17 6.12
N VAL A 129 25.03 9.95 5.73
CA VAL A 129 24.92 8.75 6.56
C VAL A 129 25.67 8.95 7.88
N ALA A 130 26.90 9.44 7.87
CA ALA A 130 27.63 9.68 9.12
C ALA A 130 26.93 10.72 10.02
N ALA A 131 26.34 11.78 9.45
CA ALA A 131 25.60 12.79 10.20
C ALA A 131 24.29 12.24 10.78
N VAL A 132 23.51 11.52 9.98
CA VAL A 132 22.27 10.86 10.42
C VAL A 132 22.53 9.78 11.46
N ALA A 133 23.63 9.03 11.35
CA ALA A 133 24.01 8.03 12.34
C ALA A 133 24.15 8.63 13.74
N ARG A 134 24.69 9.86 13.85
CA ARG A 134 24.85 10.57 15.14
C ARG A 134 23.51 11.00 15.70
N LEU A 135 22.62 11.52 14.87
CA LEU A 135 21.28 11.94 15.28
C LEU A 135 20.43 10.73 15.69
N ALA A 136 20.49 9.65 14.91
CA ALA A 136 19.79 8.40 15.19
C ALA A 136 20.27 7.73 16.47
N LEU A 137 21.55 7.86 16.84
CA LEU A 137 22.05 7.39 18.14
C LEU A 137 21.35 8.11 19.32
N LEU A 138 21.15 9.42 19.18
CA LEU A 138 20.64 10.28 20.24
C LEU A 138 19.11 10.19 20.36
N HIS A 139 18.43 10.33 19.23
CA HIS A 139 16.97 10.26 19.15
C HIS A 139 16.55 9.61 17.82
N PRO A 140 16.44 8.26 17.78
CA PRO A 140 16.09 7.50 16.58
C PRO A 140 14.77 7.99 15.96
N GLU A 141 13.70 8.05 16.75
CA GLU A 141 12.35 8.41 16.27
C GLU A 141 12.30 9.80 15.62
N ALA A 142 12.81 10.84 16.28
CA ALA A 142 12.79 12.19 15.72
C ALA A 142 13.61 12.28 14.41
N THR A 143 14.71 11.54 14.35
CA THR A 143 15.54 11.45 13.13
C THR A 143 14.78 10.80 11.98
N VAL A 144 14.11 9.66 12.22
CA VAL A 144 13.32 8.97 11.19
C VAL A 144 12.13 9.82 10.76
N LYS A 145 11.39 10.45 11.70
CA LYS A 145 10.29 11.36 11.38
C LYS A 145 10.73 12.50 10.47
N GLN A 146 11.88 13.10 10.75
CA GLN A 146 12.42 14.18 9.93
C GLN A 146 12.76 13.71 8.50
N ILE A 147 13.38 12.53 8.37
CA ILE A 147 13.66 11.92 7.06
C ILE A 147 12.35 11.68 6.29
N CYS A 148 11.37 11.03 6.92
CA CYS A 148 10.08 10.73 6.30
C CYS A 148 9.35 11.98 5.83
N SER A 149 9.33 13.03 6.66
CA SER A 149 8.71 14.30 6.29
C SER A 149 9.42 14.98 5.11
N LEU A 150 10.76 15.03 5.14
CA LEU A 150 11.53 15.67 4.06
C LEU A 150 11.51 14.88 2.76
N ALA A 151 11.39 13.55 2.81
CA ALA A 151 11.26 12.72 1.62
C ALA A 151 10.02 13.06 0.80
N VAL A 152 8.97 13.54 1.46
CA VAL A 152 7.69 13.92 0.84
C VAL A 152 7.65 15.40 0.46
N VAL A 153 8.12 16.28 1.35
CA VAL A 153 7.98 17.74 1.15
C VAL A 153 9.06 18.29 0.19
N ASN A 154 10.25 17.69 0.17
CA ASN A 154 11.34 18.19 -0.67
C ASN A 154 11.41 17.45 -2.00
N LEU A 155 10.90 18.10 -3.05
CA LEU A 155 10.71 17.45 -4.33
C LEU A 155 12.03 16.89 -4.91
N GLY A 156 12.03 15.59 -5.22
CA GLY A 156 13.17 14.88 -5.80
C GLY A 156 14.20 14.37 -4.79
N ALA A 157 14.05 14.65 -3.49
CA ALA A 157 14.99 14.18 -2.46
C ALA A 157 14.70 12.75 -1.95
N HIS A 158 13.54 12.18 -2.29
CA HIS A 158 13.05 10.92 -1.75
C HIS A 158 14.04 9.75 -1.94
N GLN A 159 14.65 9.58 -3.11
CA GLN A 159 15.60 8.47 -3.35
C GLN A 159 16.86 8.59 -2.48
N PHE A 160 17.43 9.79 -2.41
CA PHE A 160 18.63 10.05 -1.63
C PHE A 160 18.37 9.86 -0.13
N LEU A 161 17.23 10.35 0.36
CA LEU A 161 16.81 10.15 1.75
C LEU A 161 16.50 8.67 2.05
N ALA A 162 15.97 7.92 1.08
CA ALA A 162 15.73 6.49 1.24
C ALA A 162 17.05 5.72 1.33
N GLN A 163 18.04 6.04 0.49
CA GLN A 163 19.38 5.45 0.57
C GLN A 163 20.05 5.69 1.94
N ILE A 164 19.92 6.91 2.48
CA ILE A 164 20.41 7.22 3.83
C ILE A 164 19.71 6.34 4.86
N LEU A 165 18.37 6.23 4.82
CA LEU A 165 17.61 5.45 5.78
C LEU A 165 17.90 3.94 5.68
N CYS A 166 18.01 3.40 4.46
CA CYS A 166 18.41 2.01 4.19
C CYS A 166 19.83 1.67 4.66
N SER A 167 20.69 2.67 4.93
CA SER A 167 22.00 2.44 5.55
C SER A 167 21.90 2.03 7.03
N PHE A 168 20.70 2.07 7.62
CA PHE A 168 20.44 1.77 9.03
C PHE A 168 19.39 0.66 9.21
N PRO A 169 19.71 -0.61 8.86
CA PRO A 169 18.80 -1.73 9.07
C PRO A 169 18.36 -1.89 10.54
N ALA A 170 19.14 -1.41 11.52
CA ALA A 170 18.71 -1.42 12.92
C ALA A 170 17.41 -0.64 13.21
N LEU A 171 17.02 0.27 12.31
CA LEU A 171 15.78 1.05 12.43
C LEU A 171 14.53 0.25 12.09
N SER A 172 14.63 -0.95 11.50
CA SER A 172 13.49 -1.88 11.32
C SER A 172 13.10 -2.56 12.66
N PHE A 173 13.18 -1.81 13.76
CA PHE A 173 12.95 -2.29 15.10
C PHE A 173 11.45 -2.45 15.36
N PRO A 174 10.98 -3.64 15.78
CA PRO A 174 9.60 -3.85 16.16
C PRO A 174 9.34 -3.24 17.54
N GLU A 175 8.52 -2.20 17.60
CA GLU A 175 8.11 -1.59 18.86
C GLU A 175 7.05 -2.47 19.53
N THR A 176 7.39 -3.04 20.68
CA THR A 176 6.52 -3.92 21.48
C THR A 176 5.91 -3.21 22.70
N ARG A 177 6.33 -1.98 22.99
CA ARG A 177 5.98 -1.27 24.24
C ARG A 177 4.53 -0.79 24.29
N ASP A 178 3.95 -0.39 23.15
CA ASP A 178 2.61 0.22 23.14
C ASP A 178 1.47 -0.78 22.83
N ASP A 179 1.75 -1.87 22.10
CA ASP A 179 0.79 -2.96 21.85
C ASP A 179 1.53 -4.31 21.70
N PRO A 180 1.59 -5.14 22.75
CA PRO A 180 2.24 -6.45 22.72
C PRO A 180 1.62 -7.43 21.70
N GLY A 181 0.37 -7.18 21.27
CA GLY A 181 -0.36 -8.04 20.33
C GLY A 181 -0.13 -7.68 18.86
N ARG A 182 0.42 -6.49 18.58
CA ARG A 182 0.68 -5.99 17.21
C ARG A 182 1.93 -5.12 17.19
N PRO A 183 3.14 -5.72 17.16
CA PRO A 183 4.35 -4.93 17.02
C PRO A 183 4.30 -4.14 15.71
N HIS A 184 4.49 -2.83 15.82
CA HIS A 184 4.63 -1.94 14.68
C HIS A 184 6.11 -1.57 14.52
N SER A 185 6.63 -1.59 13.30
CA SER A 185 7.97 -1.09 13.03
C SER A 185 8.05 0.42 13.31
N LEU A 186 9.13 0.86 13.96
CA LEU A 186 9.42 2.28 14.22
C LEU A 186 9.29 3.11 12.94
N VAL A 187 9.82 2.61 11.82
CA VAL A 187 9.80 3.30 10.53
C VAL A 187 8.38 3.45 10.00
N VAL A 188 7.54 2.41 10.13
CA VAL A 188 6.14 2.44 9.71
C VAL A 188 5.35 3.48 10.50
N ARG A 189 5.53 3.50 11.83
CA ARG A 189 4.89 4.50 12.68
C ARG A 189 5.34 5.91 12.33
N CYS A 190 6.65 6.13 12.16
CA CYS A 190 7.20 7.42 11.78
C CYS A 190 6.70 7.89 10.39
N LEU A 191 6.61 6.99 9.41
CA LEU A 191 6.01 7.29 8.10
C LEU A 191 4.55 7.72 8.23
N LYS A 192 3.78 7.03 9.06
CA LYS A 192 2.37 7.35 9.28
C LYS A 192 2.20 8.75 9.88
N GLU A 193 2.90 9.03 10.98
CA GLU A 193 2.75 10.28 11.74
C GLU A 193 3.41 11.50 11.04
N ALA A 194 4.55 11.30 10.37
CA ALA A 194 5.34 12.40 9.83
C ALA A 194 5.05 12.72 8.35
N ALA A 195 4.56 11.74 7.59
CA ALA A 195 4.32 11.88 6.15
C ALA A 195 2.84 11.63 5.80
N TRP A 196 2.33 10.42 6.01
CA TRP A 196 1.01 9.99 5.50
C TRP A 196 -0.14 10.91 5.92
N GLU A 197 -0.23 11.26 7.20
CA GLU A 197 -1.32 12.11 7.74
C GLU A 197 -1.22 13.58 7.30
N LYS A 198 -0.13 13.96 6.62
CA LYS A 198 0.18 15.35 6.22
C LYS A 198 0.25 15.55 4.71
N LEU A 199 -0.02 14.51 3.91
CA LEU A 199 -0.05 14.60 2.45
C LEU A 199 -1.14 15.59 2.03
N SER A 200 -0.78 16.55 1.20
CA SER A 200 -1.65 17.66 0.79
C SER A 200 -1.73 17.87 -0.72
N SER A 201 -0.86 17.21 -1.49
CA SER A 201 -0.84 17.34 -2.95
C SER A 201 -0.48 16.03 -3.66
N VAL A 202 -0.92 15.88 -4.91
CA VAL A 202 -0.64 14.70 -5.76
C VAL A 202 0.88 14.44 -5.89
N ARG A 203 1.69 15.50 -5.95
CA ARG A 203 3.16 15.36 -6.04
C ARG A 203 3.77 14.77 -4.77
N GLU A 204 3.23 15.14 -3.61
CA GLU A 204 3.65 14.56 -2.32
C GLU A 204 3.23 13.09 -2.22
N GLU A 205 2.05 12.73 -2.73
CA GLU A 205 1.58 11.35 -2.81
C GLU A 205 2.47 10.48 -3.72
N GLU A 206 2.81 10.98 -4.91
CA GLU A 206 3.75 10.32 -5.83
C GLU A 206 5.11 10.07 -5.18
N GLN A 207 5.65 11.07 -4.48
CA GLN A 207 6.94 10.93 -3.78
C GLN A 207 6.88 10.00 -2.60
N PHE A 208 5.78 10.02 -1.84
CA PHE A 208 5.56 9.06 -0.78
C PHE A 208 5.54 7.63 -1.34
N LEU A 209 4.87 7.41 -2.49
CA LEU A 209 4.81 6.12 -3.15
C LEU A 209 6.20 5.65 -3.63
N GLU A 210 6.99 6.52 -4.24
CA GLU A 210 8.36 6.22 -4.69
C GLU A 210 9.29 5.95 -3.50
N PHE A 211 9.19 6.76 -2.44
CA PHE A 211 9.94 6.57 -1.19
C PHE A 211 9.63 5.22 -0.56
N LEU A 212 8.35 4.91 -0.38
CA LEU A 212 7.88 3.65 0.21
C LEU A 212 8.32 2.44 -0.62
N THR A 213 8.24 2.54 -1.95
CA THR A 213 8.71 1.50 -2.87
C THR A 213 10.21 1.24 -2.69
N PHE A 214 11.01 2.28 -2.55
CA PHE A 214 12.45 2.15 -2.32
C PHE A 214 12.76 1.46 -0.99
N LEU A 215 12.05 1.81 0.09
CA LEU A 215 12.27 1.21 1.42
C LEU A 215 11.90 -0.28 1.50
N MET A 216 11.00 -0.74 0.63
CA MET A 216 10.63 -2.15 0.49
C MET A 216 11.57 -2.94 -0.42
N GLN A 217 12.46 -2.28 -1.16
CA GLN A 217 13.46 -2.97 -1.97
C GLN A 217 14.60 -3.51 -1.08
N PRO A 218 15.14 -4.68 -1.42
CA PRO A 218 16.24 -5.25 -0.66
C PRO A 218 17.54 -4.49 -0.91
N SER A 219 18.01 -3.76 0.10
CA SER A 219 19.36 -3.21 0.13
C SER A 219 20.30 -4.22 0.79
N SER A 220 21.20 -4.85 0.03
CA SER A 220 22.35 -5.74 0.37
C SER A 220 22.22 -6.84 1.46
N VAL A 221 21.33 -6.73 2.45
CA VAL A 221 21.07 -7.67 3.55
C VAL A 221 19.56 -7.93 3.71
N ALA A 222 18.72 -6.89 3.80
CA ALA A 222 17.26 -6.99 3.95
C ALA A 222 16.58 -5.63 3.65
N PRO A 223 15.30 -5.61 3.24
CA PRO A 223 14.54 -4.37 3.11
C PRO A 223 14.22 -3.78 4.50
N LEU A 224 14.07 -2.45 4.57
CA LEU A 224 13.75 -1.76 5.82
C LEU A 224 12.26 -1.92 6.20
N LEU A 225 11.41 -2.11 5.19
CA LEU A 225 9.97 -2.34 5.33
C LEU A 225 9.58 -3.64 4.64
N SER A 226 8.72 -4.43 5.30
CA SER A 226 8.09 -5.56 4.64
C SER A 226 6.82 -5.13 3.88
N PRO A 227 6.49 -5.80 2.74
CA PRO A 227 5.23 -5.57 2.05
C PRO A 227 3.99 -5.81 2.93
N ALA A 228 4.09 -6.72 3.90
CA ALA A 228 3.02 -7.00 4.86
C ALA A 228 2.75 -5.82 5.81
N GLU A 229 3.80 -5.23 6.37
CA GLU A 229 3.68 -4.07 7.27
C GLU A 229 3.07 -2.87 6.54
N VAL A 230 3.52 -2.61 5.31
CA VAL A 230 3.00 -1.54 4.46
C VAL A 230 1.51 -1.75 4.18
N THR A 231 1.12 -2.96 3.76
CA THR A 231 -0.30 -3.29 3.50
C THR A 231 -1.16 -3.08 4.74
N LYS A 232 -0.69 -3.52 5.92
CA LYS A 232 -1.42 -3.39 7.18
C LYS A 232 -1.58 -1.93 7.62
N ALA A 233 -0.56 -1.10 7.39
CA ALA A 233 -0.55 0.29 7.85
C ALA A 233 -1.25 1.26 6.88
N PHE A 234 -1.03 1.10 5.57
CA PHE A 234 -1.41 2.08 4.55
C PHE A 234 -2.50 1.60 3.59
N VAL A 235 -2.94 0.34 3.68
CA VAL A 235 -3.98 -0.19 2.79
C VAL A 235 -5.20 -0.63 3.60
N LEU A 236 -5.08 -1.65 4.45
CA LEU A 236 -6.22 -2.25 5.16
C LEU A 236 -7.14 -1.25 5.89
N PRO A 237 -6.64 -0.20 6.57
CA PRO A 237 -7.50 0.76 7.27
C PRO A 237 -8.39 1.59 6.32
N TYR A 238 -7.99 1.74 5.07
CA TYR A 238 -8.55 2.67 4.09
C TYR A 238 -9.33 1.97 2.96
N MET A 239 -9.35 0.63 2.93
CA MET A 239 -10.12 -0.18 1.98
C MET A 239 -11.64 -0.22 2.27
N LYS A 240 -12.16 0.76 3.00
CA LYS A 240 -13.60 0.97 3.20
C LYS A 240 -14.08 2.00 2.19
N SER A 241 -15.26 1.77 1.62
CA SER A 241 -15.95 2.78 0.82
C SER A 241 -16.08 4.08 1.64
N ASP A 242 -15.88 5.25 1.00
CA ASP A 242 -15.94 6.59 1.60
C ASP A 242 -14.66 7.13 2.27
N CYS A 243 -13.49 6.57 1.96
CA CYS A 243 -12.21 7.10 2.44
C CYS A 243 -11.48 7.94 1.38
N ALA A 244 -11.03 9.15 1.75
CA ALA A 244 -10.28 10.02 0.85
C ALA A 244 -8.94 9.40 0.36
N GLN A 245 -8.31 8.55 1.17
CA GLN A 245 -7.01 7.93 0.87
C GLN A 245 -7.11 6.61 0.09
N ILE A 246 -8.30 6.21 -0.36
CA ILE A 246 -8.50 4.92 -1.02
C ILE A 246 -7.70 4.80 -2.33
N GLU A 247 -7.58 5.88 -3.10
CA GLU A 247 -6.80 5.89 -4.34
C GLU A 247 -5.32 5.60 -4.08
N LEU A 248 -4.70 6.38 -3.19
CA LEU A 248 -3.30 6.19 -2.81
C LEU A 248 -3.08 4.80 -2.19
N SER A 249 -4.03 4.30 -1.39
CA SER A 249 -4.00 2.96 -0.83
C SER A 249 -3.99 1.87 -1.91
N LEU A 250 -4.79 2.04 -2.97
CA LEU A 250 -4.81 1.13 -4.12
C LEU A 250 -3.50 1.20 -4.92
N GLN A 251 -2.94 2.40 -5.10
CA GLN A 251 -1.63 2.57 -5.76
C GLN A 251 -0.51 1.89 -4.96
N ILE A 252 -0.51 2.04 -3.63
CA ILE A 252 0.42 1.33 -2.73
C ILE A 252 0.25 -0.18 -2.86
N LEU A 253 -0.99 -0.67 -2.79
CA LEU A 253 -1.27 -2.11 -2.95
C LEU A 253 -0.79 -2.63 -4.30
N SER A 254 -1.01 -1.88 -5.39
CA SER A 254 -0.52 -2.23 -6.72
C SER A 254 1.01 -2.35 -6.77
N LYS A 255 1.75 -1.40 -6.16
CA LYS A 255 3.22 -1.48 -6.06
C LYS A 255 3.67 -2.67 -5.23
N VAL A 256 3.01 -2.92 -4.11
CA VAL A 256 3.30 -4.05 -3.22
C VAL A 256 3.09 -5.40 -3.92
N LEU A 257 2.00 -5.58 -4.67
CA LEU A 257 1.73 -6.80 -5.42
C LEU A 257 2.72 -7.01 -6.58
N GLY A 258 3.32 -5.94 -7.11
CA GLY A 258 4.34 -6.00 -8.14
C GLY A 258 5.74 -6.40 -7.65
N MET A 259 5.96 -6.51 -6.34
CA MET A 259 7.26 -6.89 -5.79
C MET A 259 7.48 -8.39 -5.78
N GLN A 260 8.70 -8.82 -6.08
CA GLN A 260 9.07 -10.23 -5.98
C GLN A 260 9.01 -10.67 -4.52
N SER A 261 8.30 -11.77 -4.25
CA SER A 261 8.25 -12.36 -2.92
C SER A 261 9.53 -13.12 -2.62
N TYR A 262 10.04 -12.97 -1.40
CA TYR A 262 11.14 -13.78 -0.87
C TYR A 262 10.68 -15.22 -0.57
N PRO A 263 11.57 -16.22 -0.70
CA PRO A 263 11.19 -17.62 -0.90
C PRO A 263 10.64 -18.37 0.33
N GLU A 264 10.65 -17.80 1.54
CA GLU A 264 10.32 -18.56 2.75
C GLU A 264 8.82 -18.54 3.12
N GLU A 265 8.14 -17.39 3.01
CA GLU A 265 6.69 -17.30 3.21
C GLU A 265 6.09 -16.07 2.52
N HIS A 266 5.01 -16.25 1.74
CA HIS A 266 4.36 -15.14 1.04
C HIS A 266 3.72 -14.17 2.05
N TRP A 267 4.18 -12.91 2.05
CA TRP A 267 3.75 -11.84 2.96
C TRP A 267 2.22 -11.68 3.05
N ILE A 268 1.51 -11.99 1.97
CA ILE A 268 0.05 -11.87 1.85
C ILE A 268 -0.71 -12.72 2.87
N ARG A 269 -0.14 -13.85 3.31
CA ARG A 269 -0.74 -14.71 4.34
C ARG A 269 -1.03 -13.95 5.63
N SER A 270 -0.15 -13.02 5.96
CA SER A 270 -0.25 -12.20 7.18
C SER A 270 -1.25 -11.04 7.05
N CYS A 271 -1.82 -10.79 5.87
CA CYS A 271 -2.63 -9.61 5.53
C CYS A 271 -4.13 -9.91 5.35
N HIS A 272 -4.60 -11.10 5.73
CA HIS A 272 -6.01 -11.52 5.56
C HIS A 272 -6.51 -11.35 4.11
N PRO A 273 -6.04 -12.20 3.16
CA PRO A 273 -6.28 -12.02 1.73
C PRO A 273 -7.76 -12.03 1.33
N PHE A 274 -8.57 -12.89 1.92
CA PHE A 274 -10.00 -13.00 1.59
C PHE A 274 -10.82 -11.75 1.97
N PRO A 275 -10.66 -11.17 3.18
CA PRO A 275 -11.22 -9.85 3.49
C PRO A 275 -10.76 -8.75 2.52
N LEU A 276 -9.49 -8.74 2.12
CA LEU A 276 -8.97 -7.76 1.16
C LEU A 276 -9.61 -7.92 -0.24
N LEU A 277 -9.74 -9.15 -0.72
CA LEU A 277 -10.48 -9.48 -1.95
C LEU A 277 -11.92 -8.99 -1.88
N LEU A 278 -12.62 -9.25 -0.77
CA LEU A 278 -13.99 -8.79 -0.57
C LEU A 278 -14.09 -7.25 -0.57
N SER A 279 -13.14 -6.54 0.02
CA SER A 279 -13.10 -5.07 -0.02
C SER A 279 -12.96 -4.54 -1.45
N LEU A 280 -12.10 -5.13 -2.27
CA LEU A 280 -11.97 -4.78 -3.69
C LEU A 280 -13.26 -5.08 -4.46
N CYS A 281 -13.90 -6.21 -4.18
CA CYS A 281 -15.19 -6.58 -4.78
C CYS A 281 -16.29 -5.58 -4.45
N LYS A 282 -16.38 -5.12 -3.20
CA LYS A 282 -17.33 -4.08 -2.79
C LYS A 282 -17.05 -2.73 -3.44
N LEU A 283 -15.78 -2.42 -3.70
CA LEU A 283 -15.42 -1.21 -4.43
C LEU A 283 -15.88 -1.30 -5.89
N LEU A 284 -15.70 -2.45 -6.54
CA LEU A 284 -16.22 -2.71 -7.88
C LEU A 284 -17.75 -2.64 -7.95
N ASP A 285 -18.45 -3.22 -6.97
CA ASP A 285 -19.91 -3.11 -6.84
C ASP A 285 -20.36 -1.64 -6.81
N GLY A 286 -19.65 -0.79 -6.08
CA GLY A 286 -19.95 0.65 -6.01
C GLY A 286 -19.94 1.36 -7.37
N TYR A 287 -19.10 0.93 -8.32
CA TYR A 287 -19.04 1.53 -9.66
C TYR A 287 -20.28 1.25 -10.51
N THR A 288 -21.01 0.15 -10.27
CA THR A 288 -22.28 -0.12 -10.97
C THR A 288 -23.34 0.94 -10.69
N LYS A 289 -23.23 1.59 -9.52
CA LYS A 289 -24.12 2.67 -9.07
C LYS A 289 -23.50 4.05 -9.21
N TYR A 290 -22.34 4.18 -9.88
CA TYR A 290 -21.54 5.41 -9.90
C TYR A 290 -22.34 6.68 -10.22
N TRP A 291 -23.24 6.60 -11.21
CA TRP A 291 -24.07 7.74 -11.64
C TRP A 291 -25.32 7.98 -10.79
N HIS A 292 -25.68 7.02 -9.94
CA HIS A 292 -26.77 7.14 -8.99
C HIS A 292 -26.29 7.66 -7.62
N GLN A 293 -24.97 7.80 -7.43
CA GLN A 293 -24.42 8.28 -6.17
C GLN A 293 -24.67 9.79 -5.99
N PRO A 294 -25.00 10.24 -4.77
CA PRO A 294 -25.08 11.67 -4.46
C PRO A 294 -23.74 12.35 -4.74
N LYS A 295 -23.78 13.60 -5.24
CA LYS A 295 -22.57 14.39 -5.55
C LYS A 295 -21.65 14.62 -4.34
N ASP A 296 -22.15 14.41 -3.13
CA ASP A 296 -21.43 14.65 -1.87
C ASP A 296 -20.72 13.39 -1.32
N GLN A 297 -20.85 12.23 -1.97
CA GLN A 297 -20.19 11.00 -1.52
C GLN A 297 -18.77 10.89 -2.10
N LEU A 298 -17.78 10.67 -1.23
CA LEU A 298 -16.38 10.46 -1.62
C LEU A 298 -16.22 9.06 -2.21
N PHE A 299 -16.43 8.93 -3.53
CA PHE A 299 -16.24 7.69 -4.26
C PHE A 299 -15.12 7.82 -5.31
N PRO A 300 -14.25 6.80 -5.47
CA PRO A 300 -13.15 6.85 -6.43
C PRO A 300 -13.61 7.13 -7.86
N SER A 301 -12.82 7.91 -8.60
CA SER A 301 -13.09 8.22 -10.00
C SER A 301 -13.12 6.94 -10.86
N LEU A 302 -13.76 7.03 -12.03
CA LEU A 302 -13.76 5.95 -13.02
C LEU A 302 -12.35 5.59 -13.53
N GLU A 303 -11.41 6.54 -13.47
CA GLU A 303 -10.01 6.32 -13.84
C GLU A 303 -9.34 5.28 -12.94
N ILE A 304 -9.76 5.20 -11.68
CA ILE A 304 -9.23 4.26 -10.68
C ILE A 304 -9.83 2.85 -10.86
N LYS A 305 -10.97 2.71 -11.56
CA LYS A 305 -11.63 1.41 -11.75
C LYS A 305 -10.70 0.39 -12.43
N ASP A 306 -9.93 0.82 -13.43
CA ASP A 306 -8.92 -0.03 -14.08
C ASP A 306 -7.82 -0.45 -13.09
N LEU A 307 -7.41 0.43 -12.19
CA LEU A 307 -6.46 0.09 -11.11
C LEU A 307 -7.05 -0.96 -10.16
N VAL A 308 -8.32 -0.82 -9.76
CA VAL A 308 -9.00 -1.81 -8.89
C VAL A 308 -9.05 -3.17 -9.56
N LEU A 309 -9.42 -3.22 -10.85
CA LEU A 309 -9.46 -4.46 -11.63
C LEU A 309 -8.08 -5.12 -11.71
N ASN A 310 -7.04 -4.34 -11.99
CA ASN A 310 -5.67 -4.84 -12.06
C ASN A 310 -5.18 -5.38 -10.70
N VAL A 311 -5.45 -4.65 -9.61
CA VAL A 311 -5.11 -5.05 -8.25
C VAL A 311 -5.86 -6.33 -7.85
N LEU A 312 -7.15 -6.43 -8.17
CA LEU A 312 -7.96 -7.62 -7.91
C LEU A 312 -7.40 -8.84 -8.65
N GLY A 313 -7.12 -8.70 -9.96
CA GLY A 313 -6.55 -9.78 -10.76
C GLY A 313 -5.20 -10.27 -10.21
N ARG A 314 -4.29 -9.33 -9.89
CA ARG A 314 -2.99 -9.65 -9.28
C ARG A 314 -3.13 -10.33 -7.92
N LEU A 315 -4.07 -9.87 -7.09
CA LEU A 315 -4.31 -10.49 -5.79
C LEU A 315 -4.87 -11.90 -5.95
N CYS A 316 -5.77 -12.13 -6.91
CA CYS A 316 -6.29 -13.45 -7.25
C CYS A 316 -5.18 -14.41 -7.75
N GLU A 317 -4.22 -13.91 -8.54
CA GLU A 317 -3.04 -14.70 -8.97
C GLU A 317 -2.14 -15.11 -7.79
N LEU A 318 -1.98 -14.23 -6.81
CA LEU A 318 -1.09 -14.45 -5.66
C LEU A 318 -1.70 -15.28 -4.54
N VAL A 319 -3.03 -15.22 -4.38
CA VAL A 319 -3.74 -15.94 -3.32
C VAL A 319 -4.06 -17.33 -3.84
N THR A 320 -3.21 -18.29 -3.49
CA THR A 320 -3.34 -19.70 -3.93
C THR A 320 -3.68 -20.62 -2.75
N PRO A 321 -4.08 -21.89 -2.98
CA PRO A 321 -4.32 -22.85 -1.90
C PRO A 321 -3.12 -22.99 -0.95
N GLU A 322 -1.90 -22.87 -1.47
CA GLU A 322 -0.66 -22.90 -0.68
C GLU A 322 -0.57 -21.72 0.29
N THR A 323 -1.27 -20.61 0.06
CA THR A 323 -1.31 -19.48 0.99
C THR A 323 -2.14 -19.74 2.25
N SER A 324 -2.90 -20.83 2.29
CA SER A 324 -3.75 -21.19 3.42
C SER A 324 -3.10 -22.24 4.34
N PRO A 325 -3.44 -22.25 5.65
CA PRO A 325 -2.92 -23.24 6.59
C PRO A 325 -3.30 -24.69 6.24
N SER A 326 -4.43 -24.89 5.56
CA SER A 326 -4.89 -26.19 5.09
C SER A 326 -5.85 -26.04 3.90
N LEU A 327 -6.01 -27.12 3.13
CA LEU A 327 -6.96 -27.17 2.01
C LEU A 327 -8.41 -27.00 2.47
N GLU A 328 -8.76 -27.48 3.66
CA GLU A 328 -10.10 -27.31 4.21
C GLU A 328 -10.40 -25.84 4.51
N VAL A 329 -9.46 -25.12 5.14
CA VAL A 329 -9.58 -23.68 5.41
C VAL A 329 -9.66 -22.89 4.11
N TRP A 330 -8.92 -23.29 3.08
CA TRP A 330 -9.01 -22.71 1.74
C TRP A 330 -10.42 -22.84 1.16
N ILE A 331 -10.97 -24.05 1.12
CA ILE A 331 -12.32 -24.31 0.58
C ILE A 331 -13.39 -23.54 1.36
N GLN A 332 -13.30 -23.53 2.69
CA GLN A 332 -14.22 -22.75 3.54
C GLN A 332 -14.12 -21.25 3.26
N SER A 333 -12.90 -20.73 3.03
CA SER A 333 -12.67 -19.32 2.71
C SER A 333 -13.18 -18.94 1.33
N LEU A 334 -13.03 -19.82 0.33
CA LEU A 334 -13.64 -19.66 -1.00
C LEU A 334 -15.16 -19.62 -0.92
N ALA A 335 -15.78 -20.58 -0.22
CA ALA A 335 -17.23 -20.61 -0.03
C ALA A 335 -17.75 -19.38 0.74
N TRP A 336 -16.99 -18.92 1.74
CA TRP A 336 -17.29 -17.67 2.45
C TRP A 336 -17.27 -16.46 1.52
N LEU A 337 -16.23 -16.34 0.68
CA LEU A 337 -16.11 -15.24 -0.28
C LEU A 337 -17.25 -15.27 -1.30
N HIS A 338 -17.52 -16.43 -1.90
CA HIS A 338 -18.61 -16.64 -2.84
C HIS A 338 -19.96 -16.18 -2.25
N ARG A 339 -20.28 -16.62 -1.03
CA ARG A 339 -21.50 -16.21 -0.33
C ARG A 339 -21.56 -14.70 -0.08
N LYS A 340 -20.42 -14.05 0.18
CA LYS A 340 -20.37 -12.60 0.41
C LYS A 340 -20.48 -11.81 -0.90
N VAL A 341 -19.95 -12.33 -1.99
CA VAL A 341 -20.03 -11.73 -3.32
C VAL A 341 -21.41 -11.90 -3.94
N ALA A 342 -22.15 -12.96 -3.60
CA ALA A 342 -23.54 -13.15 -4.06
C ALA A 342 -24.52 -12.03 -3.66
N SER A 343 -24.16 -11.18 -2.68
CA SER A 343 -24.94 -9.96 -2.34
C SER A 343 -24.55 -8.71 -3.12
N LEU A 344 -23.51 -8.80 -3.94
CA LEU A 344 -23.03 -7.72 -4.81
C LEU A 344 -23.58 -7.92 -6.23
N ASP A 345 -23.29 -6.98 -7.12
CA ASP A 345 -23.58 -7.13 -8.54
C ASP A 345 -22.94 -8.40 -9.13
N TRP A 346 -23.69 -9.08 -9.99
CA TRP A 346 -23.34 -10.37 -10.57
C TRP A 346 -22.05 -10.33 -11.40
N THR A 347 -21.71 -9.19 -12.02
CA THR A 347 -20.47 -9.04 -12.78
C THR A 347 -19.23 -9.13 -11.90
N VAL A 348 -19.34 -8.80 -10.60
CA VAL A 348 -18.26 -8.95 -9.63
C VAL A 348 -17.94 -10.43 -9.40
N GLY A 349 -18.96 -11.29 -9.34
CA GLY A 349 -18.80 -12.74 -9.26
C GLY A 349 -18.05 -13.30 -10.46
N LEU A 350 -18.41 -12.87 -11.68
CA LEU A 350 -17.74 -13.29 -12.91
C LEU A 350 -16.26 -12.89 -12.96
N ARG A 351 -15.90 -11.71 -12.43
CA ARG A 351 -14.50 -11.26 -12.35
C ARG A 351 -13.64 -12.17 -11.47
N LEU A 352 -14.24 -12.90 -10.54
CA LEU A 352 -13.56 -13.87 -9.68
C LEU A 352 -13.55 -15.29 -10.26
N LYS A 353 -14.08 -15.54 -11.47
CA LYS A 353 -14.19 -16.89 -12.01
C LYS A 353 -12.84 -17.62 -12.07
N GLN A 354 -11.79 -16.96 -12.53
CA GLN A 354 -10.45 -17.55 -12.58
C GLN A 354 -9.92 -17.93 -11.18
N PHE A 355 -10.29 -17.16 -10.15
CA PHE A 355 -9.93 -17.44 -8.76
C PHE A 355 -10.74 -18.60 -8.15
N TYR A 356 -12.03 -18.69 -8.49
CA TYR A 356 -12.89 -19.79 -8.07
C TYR A 356 -12.60 -21.10 -8.79
N GLY A 357 -12.01 -21.06 -9.99
CA GLY A 357 -11.79 -22.25 -10.81
C GLY A 357 -13.09 -23.02 -11.05
N GLU A 358 -13.04 -24.34 -10.87
CA GLU A 358 -14.17 -25.26 -11.07
C GLU A 358 -15.10 -25.37 -9.85
N HIS A 359 -14.85 -24.64 -8.77
CA HIS A 359 -15.65 -24.77 -7.55
C HIS A 359 -17.08 -24.22 -7.69
N PHE A 360 -17.28 -23.24 -8.57
CA PHE A 360 -18.57 -22.59 -8.79
C PHE A 360 -18.83 -22.35 -10.28
N LYS A 361 -20.09 -22.49 -10.70
CA LYS A 361 -20.55 -22.16 -12.04
C LYS A 361 -20.58 -20.63 -12.24
N ASN A 362 -20.61 -20.19 -13.50
CA ASN A 362 -20.81 -18.80 -13.85
C ASN A 362 -22.28 -18.41 -13.63
N GLU A 363 -22.54 -17.63 -12.57
CA GLU A 363 -23.86 -17.17 -12.20
C GLU A 363 -24.21 -15.87 -12.96
N VAL A 364 -25.25 -15.90 -13.80
CA VAL A 364 -25.62 -14.79 -14.69
C VAL A 364 -27.13 -14.55 -14.75
N PRO A 365 -27.60 -13.37 -15.21
CA PRO A 365 -29.02 -13.13 -15.48
C PRO A 365 -29.61 -14.14 -16.47
N ALA A 366 -30.84 -14.60 -16.18
CA ALA A 366 -31.57 -15.52 -17.06
C ALA A 366 -31.76 -14.96 -18.47
N THR A 367 -31.88 -13.64 -18.60
CA THR A 367 -32.05 -12.93 -19.88
C THR A 367 -30.85 -13.07 -20.81
N LEU A 368 -29.67 -13.45 -20.30
CA LEU A 368 -28.50 -13.72 -21.12
C LEU A 368 -28.67 -15.00 -21.96
N PHE A 369 -29.37 -16.01 -21.44
CA PHE A 369 -29.66 -17.26 -22.16
C PHE A 369 -30.63 -17.07 -23.33
N GLU A 370 -31.36 -15.95 -23.37
CA GLU A 370 -32.27 -15.63 -24.48
C GLU A 370 -31.52 -15.23 -25.76
N ILE A 371 -30.27 -14.79 -25.64
CA ILE A 371 -29.47 -14.26 -26.76
C ILE A 371 -28.13 -14.98 -26.95
N CYS A 372 -27.79 -15.92 -26.07
CA CYS A 372 -26.55 -16.70 -26.13
C CYS A 372 -26.80 -18.17 -25.86
N THR A 373 -26.16 -19.04 -26.64
CA THR A 373 -26.16 -20.50 -26.40
C THR A 373 -25.10 -20.85 -25.34
N LEU A 374 -25.41 -20.59 -24.08
CA LEU A 374 -24.51 -20.87 -22.95
C LEU A 374 -24.58 -22.35 -22.53
N PRO A 375 -23.44 -23.03 -22.32
CA PRO A 375 -23.42 -24.40 -21.83
C PRO A 375 -23.87 -24.52 -20.37
N GLU A 376 -24.89 -25.33 -20.08
CA GLU A 376 -25.50 -25.47 -18.74
C GLU A 376 -24.56 -26.11 -17.69
N ASP A 377 -23.51 -26.82 -18.12
CA ASP A 377 -22.49 -27.39 -17.25
C ASP A 377 -21.60 -26.31 -16.63
N GLU A 378 -21.32 -25.23 -17.36
CA GLU A 378 -20.46 -24.13 -16.91
C GLU A 378 -21.25 -22.92 -16.39
N TRP A 379 -22.45 -22.68 -16.91
CA TRP A 379 -23.26 -21.49 -16.63
C TRP A 379 -24.52 -21.83 -15.86
N THR A 380 -24.97 -20.91 -15.01
CA THR A 380 -26.24 -21.05 -14.28
C THR A 380 -26.98 -19.72 -14.25
N SER A 381 -28.29 -19.78 -14.52
CA SER A 381 -29.15 -18.61 -14.46
C SER A 381 -29.55 -18.29 -13.02
N GLN A 382 -29.53 -17.02 -12.66
CA GLN A 382 -30.07 -16.52 -11.39
C GLN A 382 -31.09 -15.40 -11.62
N PRO A 383 -32.09 -15.27 -10.72
CA PRO A 383 -33.07 -14.19 -10.79
C PRO A 383 -32.45 -12.89 -10.28
N TRP A 384 -32.18 -11.96 -11.18
CA TRP A 384 -31.68 -10.62 -10.86
C TRP A 384 -32.79 -9.58 -11.07
N PRO A 385 -33.25 -8.87 -10.03
CA PRO A 385 -34.39 -7.94 -10.14
C PRO A 385 -34.18 -6.80 -11.14
N ALA A 386 -32.92 -6.39 -11.37
CA ALA A 386 -32.58 -5.36 -12.34
C ALA A 386 -32.69 -5.83 -13.80
N TYR A 387 -32.78 -7.14 -14.04
CA TYR A 387 -32.77 -7.76 -15.37
C TYR A 387 -34.13 -8.37 -15.70
N GLY A 388 -34.98 -7.58 -16.36
CA GLY A 388 -36.28 -8.01 -16.88
C GLY A 388 -36.23 -8.46 -18.35
N PRO A 389 -37.36 -8.94 -18.91
CA PRO A 389 -37.45 -9.32 -20.32
C PRO A 389 -36.92 -8.22 -21.25
N GLY A 390 -36.08 -8.60 -22.23
CA GLY A 390 -35.45 -7.65 -23.17
C GLY A 390 -34.14 -7.02 -22.67
N SER A 391 -33.67 -7.34 -21.46
CA SER A 391 -32.37 -6.89 -20.93
C SER A 391 -31.19 -7.81 -21.31
N GLY A 392 -31.41 -8.83 -22.14
CA GLY A 392 -30.36 -9.80 -22.51
C GLY A 392 -29.11 -9.12 -23.08
N LEU A 393 -29.28 -8.20 -24.03
CA LEU A 393 -28.15 -7.49 -24.66
C LEU A 393 -27.36 -6.63 -23.68
N LEU A 394 -28.01 -6.09 -22.64
CA LEU A 394 -27.34 -5.39 -21.56
C LEU A 394 -26.45 -6.37 -20.80
N ALA A 395 -27.00 -7.48 -20.31
CA ALA A 395 -26.22 -8.51 -19.58
C ALA A 395 -25.05 -9.03 -20.44
N TRP A 396 -25.26 -9.25 -21.73
CA TRP A 396 -24.21 -9.69 -22.65
C TRP A 396 -23.10 -8.67 -22.83
N MET A 397 -23.46 -7.38 -22.94
CA MET A 397 -22.47 -6.31 -23.06
C MET A 397 -21.67 -6.14 -21.77
N GLU A 398 -22.29 -6.30 -20.61
CA GLU A 398 -21.59 -6.32 -19.33
C GLU A 398 -20.62 -7.50 -19.21
N CYS A 399 -21.00 -8.70 -19.68
CA CYS A 399 -20.08 -9.84 -19.79
C CYS A 399 -18.86 -9.50 -20.66
N CYS A 400 -19.07 -8.84 -21.81
CA CYS A 400 -17.98 -8.41 -22.69
C CYS A 400 -17.02 -7.40 -22.03
N CYS A 401 -17.49 -6.67 -21.00
CA CYS A 401 -16.66 -5.75 -20.22
C CYS A 401 -15.80 -6.47 -19.19
N VAL A 402 -16.11 -7.69 -18.77
CA VAL A 402 -15.42 -8.38 -17.66
C VAL A 402 -13.96 -8.70 -18.01
N SER A 403 -13.72 -9.39 -19.13
CA SER A 403 -12.38 -9.78 -19.59
C SER A 403 -12.34 -9.98 -21.11
N SER A 404 -11.15 -9.97 -21.70
CA SER A 404 -10.99 -10.20 -23.13
C SER A 404 -11.35 -11.64 -23.53
N GLU A 405 -11.05 -12.62 -22.68
CA GLU A 405 -11.44 -14.02 -22.88
C GLU A 405 -12.97 -14.16 -22.89
N LEU A 406 -13.64 -13.58 -21.89
CA LEU A 406 -15.10 -13.66 -21.81
C LEU A 406 -15.77 -12.94 -22.98
N ARG A 407 -15.22 -11.81 -23.42
CA ARG A 407 -15.66 -11.10 -24.63
C ARG A 407 -15.64 -12.01 -25.87
N GLU A 408 -14.54 -12.74 -26.10
CA GLU A 408 -14.46 -13.67 -27.25
C GLU A 408 -15.50 -14.78 -27.14
N THR A 409 -15.63 -15.38 -25.95
CA THR A 409 -16.65 -16.39 -25.69
C THR A 409 -18.05 -15.84 -25.98
N MET A 410 -18.38 -14.67 -25.46
CA MET A 410 -19.68 -14.01 -25.68
C MET A 410 -19.94 -13.67 -27.14
N LEU A 411 -18.93 -13.24 -27.90
CA LEU A 411 -19.03 -13.03 -29.36
C LEU A 411 -19.27 -14.32 -30.13
N SER A 412 -18.71 -15.44 -29.68
CA SER A 412 -18.88 -16.75 -30.33
C SER A 412 -20.23 -17.40 -30.04
N LEU A 413 -20.79 -17.15 -28.85
CA LEU A 413 -22.05 -17.73 -28.39
C LEU A 413 -23.27 -16.87 -28.71
N LEU A 414 -23.07 -15.66 -29.22
CA LEU A 414 -24.14 -14.74 -29.59
C LEU A 414 -24.97 -15.32 -30.74
N THR A 415 -26.27 -15.45 -30.52
CA THR A 415 -27.21 -15.93 -31.53
C THR A 415 -28.00 -14.77 -32.13
N VAL A 416 -27.71 -14.42 -33.37
CA VAL A 416 -28.49 -13.47 -34.18
C VAL A 416 -28.70 -14.08 -35.55
N ASN A 417 -29.96 -14.16 -35.99
CA ASN A 417 -30.27 -14.61 -37.34
C ASN A 417 -29.99 -13.49 -38.35
N VAL A 418 -28.79 -13.51 -38.94
CA VAL A 418 -28.35 -12.51 -39.92
C VAL A 418 -29.17 -12.53 -41.21
N ASP A 419 -29.82 -13.67 -41.52
CA ASP A 419 -30.69 -13.80 -42.70
C ASP A 419 -32.04 -13.09 -42.52
N ASN A 420 -32.39 -12.68 -41.29
CA ASN A 420 -33.62 -11.97 -40.98
C ASN A 420 -33.36 -10.47 -40.76
N PRO A 421 -33.65 -9.59 -41.75
CA PRO A 421 -33.33 -8.17 -41.66
C PRO A 421 -34.07 -7.44 -40.54
N GLU A 422 -35.28 -7.89 -40.15
CA GLU A 422 -36.02 -7.30 -39.05
C GLU A 422 -35.35 -7.58 -37.69
N GLU A 423 -34.85 -8.80 -37.52
CA GLU A 423 -34.13 -9.21 -36.32
C GLU A 423 -32.80 -8.48 -36.18
N VAL A 424 -32.04 -8.34 -37.27
CA VAL A 424 -30.80 -7.56 -37.29
C VAL A 424 -31.05 -6.09 -36.96
N ASN A 425 -32.15 -5.50 -37.44
CA ASN A 425 -32.53 -4.12 -37.10
C ASN A 425 -32.92 -3.97 -35.62
N LEU A 426 -33.70 -4.90 -35.07
CA LEU A 426 -34.06 -4.91 -33.65
C LEU A 426 -32.82 -5.12 -32.76
N PHE A 427 -31.94 -6.04 -33.14
CA PHE A 427 -30.65 -6.26 -32.50
C PHE A 427 -29.82 -4.98 -32.50
N SER A 428 -29.69 -4.31 -33.64
CA SER A 428 -28.91 -3.07 -33.77
C SER A 428 -29.46 -1.94 -32.88
N LYS A 429 -30.78 -1.80 -32.79
CA LYS A 429 -31.42 -0.83 -31.88
C LYS A 429 -31.19 -1.19 -30.41
N GLY A 430 -31.39 -2.47 -30.04
CA GLY A 430 -31.17 -2.96 -28.68
C GLY A 430 -29.71 -2.84 -28.24
N PHE A 431 -28.78 -3.11 -29.16
CA PHE A 431 -27.34 -2.97 -28.94
C PHE A 431 -26.96 -1.52 -28.61
N LEU A 432 -27.50 -0.54 -29.35
CA LEU A 432 -27.27 0.88 -29.06
C LEU A 432 -27.82 1.30 -27.69
N VAL A 433 -28.99 0.77 -27.31
CA VAL A 433 -29.57 1.03 -25.98
C VAL A 433 -28.67 0.45 -24.88
N ALA A 434 -28.24 -0.81 -25.01
CA ALA A 434 -27.31 -1.44 -24.08
C ALA A 434 -25.99 -0.66 -23.98
N LEU A 435 -25.44 -0.21 -25.12
CA LEU A 435 -24.21 0.58 -25.16
C LEU A 435 -24.33 1.87 -24.37
N ILE A 436 -25.44 2.60 -24.53
CA ILE A 436 -25.71 3.84 -23.78
C ILE A 436 -25.88 3.57 -22.28
N GLN A 437 -26.39 2.40 -21.88
CA GLN A 437 -26.58 2.03 -20.48
C GLN A 437 -25.28 1.61 -19.79
N VAL A 438 -24.35 0.98 -20.51
CA VAL A 438 -23.06 0.51 -19.96
C VAL A 438 -22.01 1.62 -19.96
N LEU A 439 -22.00 2.45 -21.00
CA LEU A 439 -21.03 3.54 -21.22
C LEU A 439 -20.72 4.41 -20.00
N PRO A 440 -21.73 4.87 -19.21
CA PRO A 440 -21.46 5.81 -18.14
C PRO A 440 -20.46 5.27 -17.12
N TRP A 441 -20.52 3.99 -16.78
CA TRP A 441 -19.71 3.40 -15.69
C TRP A 441 -18.55 2.54 -16.20
N CYS A 442 -18.26 2.58 -17.50
CA CYS A 442 -17.10 1.94 -18.12
C CYS A 442 -15.79 2.61 -17.72
N SER A 443 -14.79 1.81 -17.37
CA SER A 443 -13.39 2.23 -17.38
C SER A 443 -12.85 2.34 -18.81
N HIS A 444 -11.65 2.91 -18.97
CA HIS A 444 -10.97 2.97 -20.26
C HIS A 444 -10.66 1.57 -20.81
N GLY A 445 -10.24 0.65 -19.93
CA GLY A 445 -10.01 -0.75 -20.28
C GLY A 445 -11.27 -1.46 -20.78
N GLU A 446 -12.41 -1.27 -20.10
CA GLU A 446 -13.70 -1.82 -20.50
C GLU A 446 -14.19 -1.23 -21.82
N TRP A 447 -14.04 0.09 -21.99
CA TRP A 447 -14.38 0.77 -23.24
C TRP A 447 -13.59 0.21 -24.43
N LYS A 448 -12.28 -0.04 -24.29
CA LYS A 448 -11.48 -0.67 -25.34
C LYS A 448 -12.01 -2.06 -25.73
N ARG A 449 -12.49 -2.85 -24.75
CA ARG A 449 -13.11 -4.16 -25.03
C ARG A 449 -14.40 -4.00 -25.81
N LEU A 450 -15.24 -3.03 -25.45
CA LEU A 450 -16.49 -2.73 -26.17
C LEU A 450 -16.25 -2.21 -27.59
N VAL A 451 -15.25 -1.37 -27.81
CA VAL A 451 -14.88 -0.91 -29.16
C VAL A 451 -14.51 -2.09 -30.06
N HIS A 452 -13.81 -3.09 -29.52
CA HIS A 452 -13.53 -4.32 -30.26
C HIS A 452 -14.81 -5.09 -30.59
N VAL A 453 -15.74 -5.24 -29.64
CA VAL A 453 -17.05 -5.87 -29.88
C VAL A 453 -17.81 -5.16 -31.01
N VAL A 454 -17.88 -3.83 -30.97
CA VAL A 454 -18.55 -3.02 -32.01
C VAL A 454 -17.90 -3.27 -33.37
N THR A 455 -16.57 -3.26 -33.43
CA THR A 455 -15.81 -3.45 -34.68
C THR A 455 -16.08 -4.84 -35.25
N GLU A 456 -16.01 -5.87 -34.43
CA GLU A 456 -16.23 -7.26 -34.84
C GLU A 456 -17.66 -7.48 -35.36
N LEU A 457 -18.67 -6.93 -34.69
CA LEU A 457 -20.06 -7.04 -35.12
C LEU A 457 -20.34 -6.29 -36.44
N LEU A 458 -19.66 -5.16 -36.67
CA LEU A 458 -19.72 -4.43 -37.94
C LEU A 458 -19.07 -5.22 -39.07
N GLU A 459 -17.89 -5.79 -38.84
CA GLU A 459 -17.16 -6.61 -39.82
C GLU A 459 -17.94 -7.87 -40.20
N ARG A 460 -18.59 -8.51 -39.22
CA ARG A 460 -19.48 -9.67 -39.42
C ARG A 460 -20.85 -9.32 -40.01
N GLN A 461 -21.13 -8.03 -40.24
CA GLN A 461 -22.42 -7.51 -40.73
C GLN A 461 -23.62 -7.87 -39.85
N VAL A 462 -23.38 -8.13 -38.56
CA VAL A 462 -24.42 -8.40 -37.55
C VAL A 462 -24.97 -7.10 -36.95
N LEU A 463 -24.18 -6.02 -37.02
CA LEU A 463 -24.58 -4.69 -36.60
C LEU A 463 -24.75 -3.76 -37.81
N HIS A 464 -25.90 -3.12 -37.93
CA HIS A 464 -26.13 -2.05 -38.90
C HIS A 464 -26.34 -0.73 -38.15
N VAL A 465 -25.61 0.30 -38.55
CA VAL A 465 -25.84 1.66 -38.05
C VAL A 465 -27.00 2.26 -38.87
N PRO A 466 -28.20 2.45 -38.30
CA PRO A 466 -29.29 3.03 -39.06
C PRO A 466 -28.95 4.49 -39.41
N TYR A 467 -28.92 4.82 -40.71
CA TYR A 467 -28.66 6.17 -41.23
C TYR A 467 -29.80 7.17 -40.94
N THR A 468 -30.92 6.71 -40.35
CA THR A 468 -32.12 7.52 -40.15
C THR A 468 -32.32 7.88 -38.68
N LEU A 469 -32.39 9.19 -38.43
CA LEU A 469 -32.72 9.91 -37.19
C LEU A 469 -34.11 9.54 -36.58
N GLU A 470 -34.38 8.26 -36.32
CA GLU A 470 -35.58 7.82 -35.58
C GLU A 470 -35.30 7.56 -34.09
N LEU A 471 -34.13 7.98 -33.57
CA LEU A 471 -33.81 7.88 -32.14
C LEU A 471 -34.66 8.82 -31.25
N GLY A 472 -35.30 9.84 -31.84
CA GLY A 472 -36.07 10.84 -31.10
C GLY A 472 -37.41 10.38 -30.54
N SER A 473 -38.01 9.30 -31.06
CA SER A 473 -39.34 8.84 -30.64
C SER A 473 -39.32 7.76 -29.55
N THR A 474 -38.24 6.96 -29.46
CA THR A 474 -38.00 6.01 -28.36
C THR A 474 -37.43 6.67 -27.10
N TRP A 475 -36.87 7.88 -27.23
CA TRP A 475 -36.31 8.66 -26.12
C TRP A 475 -37.35 9.10 -25.08
N SER A 476 -38.58 9.42 -25.52
CA SER A 476 -39.68 9.81 -24.64
C SER A 476 -40.28 8.63 -23.86
N SER A 477 -40.11 7.39 -24.34
CA SER A 477 -40.60 6.18 -23.68
C SER A 477 -39.61 5.65 -22.62
N CYS A 478 -38.30 5.75 -22.89
CA CYS A 478 -37.27 5.29 -21.95
C CYS A 478 -37.09 6.23 -20.75
N THR A 479 -37.28 7.54 -20.95
CA THR A 479 -37.32 8.51 -19.82
C THR A 479 -38.55 8.31 -18.94
N ALA A 480 -39.69 7.88 -19.49
CA ALA A 480 -40.88 7.59 -18.71
C ALA A 480 -40.72 6.38 -17.77
N ALA A 481 -40.03 5.32 -18.21
CA ALA A 481 -39.77 4.14 -17.37
C ALA A 481 -38.76 4.42 -16.24
N ALA A 482 -37.74 5.25 -16.50
CA ALA A 482 -36.81 5.71 -15.47
C ALA A 482 -37.49 6.65 -14.44
N SER A 483 -38.50 7.44 -14.87
CA SER A 483 -39.25 8.33 -13.98
C SER A 483 -40.34 7.65 -13.14
N GLN A 484 -40.76 6.44 -13.50
CA GLN A 484 -41.76 5.67 -12.74
C GLN A 484 -41.15 4.80 -11.63
N THR A 485 -39.82 4.82 -11.49
CA THR A 485 -39.09 4.27 -10.34
C THR A 485 -38.31 5.34 -9.56
N CYS A 486 -38.61 6.63 -9.79
CA CYS A 486 -38.09 7.74 -8.98
C CYS A 486 -38.71 7.79 -7.57
#